data_AF-A0A931BWY1-F1
#
_entry.id   AF-A0A931BWY1-F1
#
_cell.length_a   1.000
_cell.length_b   1.000
_cell.length_c   1.000
_cell.angle_alpha   90.00
_cell.angle_beta   90.00
_cell.angle_gamma   90.00
#
_symmetry.space_group_name_H-M   'P 1'
#
loop_
_entity.id
_entity.type
_entity.pdbx_description
1 polymer ?
#
loop_
_entity_poly.entity_id
_entity_poly.type
_entity_poly.pdbx_seq_one_letter_code
_entity_poly.pdbx_strand_id
1 'polypeptide(L)'
;MIKTAILSFAFLCFVLAGFAQAQDTATRQEPDAAKNEVLAKAYGDGDLTASYDAFPTLHPLVVHFPLVLLLLAAIAQVAAFFVFKRELSWVTLLLLAGGFIGAVVAATLVHLHTQGLAERAQQVLEIHETYATYTLWLSGIAVLIKAISHFYFKRRLMAEIVTVVVVVASATFVSLAGHYGSQLAYVEGIGAQGRFIEQHE
;
A
#
# COMPACT_ATOMS: atom_id res chain seq x y z
N MET A 1 -20.84 18.27 -23.89
CA MET A 1 -20.45 17.88 -22.52
C MET A 1 -20.61 16.38 -22.19
N ILE A 2 -20.91 15.50 -23.16
CA ILE A 2 -21.12 14.04 -22.91
C ILE A 2 -19.99 13.16 -23.51
N LYS A 3 -19.10 13.70 -24.35
CA LYS A 3 -18.10 12.90 -25.09
C LYS A 3 -16.79 12.63 -24.36
N THR A 4 -16.45 13.36 -23.30
CA THR A 4 -15.22 13.16 -22.51
C THR A 4 -15.38 12.16 -21.36
N ALA A 5 -16.61 11.80 -20.97
CA ALA A 5 -16.88 10.83 -19.92
C ALA A 5 -16.65 9.37 -20.36
N ILE A 6 -16.80 9.09 -21.67
CA ILE A 6 -16.69 7.73 -22.22
C ILE A 6 -15.22 7.27 -22.30
N LEU A 7 -14.28 8.21 -22.47
CA LEU A 7 -12.85 7.89 -22.58
C LEU A 7 -12.19 7.58 -21.22
N SER A 8 -12.82 7.97 -20.10
CA SER A 8 -12.32 7.66 -18.74
C SER A 8 -12.79 6.30 -18.22
N PHE A 9 -13.82 5.69 -18.83
CA PHE A 9 -14.36 4.41 -18.38
C PHE A 9 -13.64 3.20 -19.02
N ALA A 10 -13.07 3.39 -20.21
CA ALA A 10 -12.30 2.35 -20.91
C ALA A 10 -10.95 2.03 -20.25
N PHE A 11 -10.33 3.02 -19.59
CA PHE A 11 -9.06 2.82 -18.89
C PHE A 11 -9.25 2.06 -17.56
N LEU A 12 -10.41 2.21 -16.92
CA LEU A 12 -10.74 1.53 -15.66
C LEU A 12 -11.07 0.04 -15.87
N CYS A 13 -11.52 -0.35 -17.06
CA CYS A 13 -11.81 -1.76 -17.39
C CYS A 13 -10.56 -2.57 -17.76
N PHE A 14 -9.47 -1.93 -18.22
CA PHE A 14 -8.25 -2.64 -18.62
C PHE A 14 -7.40 -3.09 -17.43
N VAL A 15 -7.52 -2.41 -16.28
CA VAL A 15 -6.80 -2.76 -15.04
C VAL A 15 -7.42 -3.97 -14.32
N LEU A 16 -8.69 -4.30 -14.61
CA LEU A 16 -9.41 -5.41 -13.95
C LEU A 16 -9.27 -6.76 -14.66
N ALA A 17 -8.76 -6.80 -15.90
CA ALA A 17 -8.69 -8.04 -16.70
C ALA A 17 -7.38 -8.85 -16.52
N GLY A 18 -6.42 -8.33 -15.74
CA GLY A 18 -5.12 -8.99 -15.51
C GLY A 18 -5.11 -10.11 -14.47
N PHE A 19 -6.27 -10.46 -13.90
CA PHE A 19 -6.39 -11.36 -12.73
C PHE A 19 -6.84 -12.80 -13.05
N ALA A 20 -6.89 -13.20 -14.33
CA ALA A 20 -7.35 -14.54 -14.72
C ALA A 20 -6.19 -15.44 -15.20
N GLN A 21 -6.00 -16.55 -14.48
CA GLN A 21 -5.18 -17.75 -14.77
C GLN A 21 -3.68 -17.60 -14.43
N ALA A 22 -2.99 -18.56 -13.80
CA ALA A 22 -3.22 -20.00 -13.71
C ALA A 22 -2.71 -20.60 -12.39
N GLN A 23 -3.29 -21.74 -12.04
CA GLN A 23 -3.13 -22.52 -10.81
C GLN A 23 -2.49 -23.87 -11.17
N ASP A 24 -1.50 -24.32 -10.40
CA ASP A 24 -1.13 -25.73 -10.35
C ASP A 24 -0.50 -26.10 -8.99
N THR A 25 -0.42 -27.39 -8.70
CA THR A 25 -1.01 -28.05 -7.52
C THR A 25 -0.01 -28.43 -6.39
N ALA A 26 -0.57 -28.75 -5.20
CA ALA A 26 0.01 -28.84 -3.86
C ALA A 26 0.99 -30.01 -3.52
N THR A 27 1.67 -29.89 -2.36
CA THR A 27 1.81 -30.99 -1.36
C THR A 27 2.13 -30.46 0.07
N ARG A 28 1.51 -31.04 1.10
CA ARG A 28 1.46 -30.59 2.52
C ARG A 28 2.42 -31.37 3.43
N GLN A 29 2.96 -30.72 4.47
CA GLN A 29 3.41 -31.37 5.72
C GLN A 29 3.37 -30.40 6.94
N GLU A 30 2.77 -30.82 8.06
CA GLU A 30 2.63 -30.08 9.34
C GLU A 30 3.69 -30.52 10.38
N PRO A 31 4.23 -29.59 11.21
CA PRO A 31 4.85 -29.92 12.48
C PRO A 31 4.18 -29.20 13.68
N ASP A 32 3.51 -29.96 14.56
CA ASP A 32 2.58 -29.46 15.59
C ASP A 32 3.19 -28.98 16.91
N ALA A 33 4.44 -29.32 17.23
CA ALA A 33 5.00 -29.05 18.56
C ALA A 33 5.37 -27.56 18.77
N ALA A 34 6.00 -26.93 17.78
CA ALA A 34 6.42 -25.53 17.87
C ALA A 34 5.23 -24.55 17.86
N LYS A 35 4.12 -24.95 17.22
CA LYS A 35 2.88 -24.17 17.11
C LYS A 35 2.23 -23.97 18.47
N ASN A 36 2.20 -25.01 19.30
CA ASN A 36 1.57 -24.97 20.62
C ASN A 36 2.34 -24.08 21.61
N GLU A 37 3.66 -24.00 21.48
CA GLU A 37 4.49 -23.11 22.31
C GLU A 37 4.33 -21.63 21.93
N VAL A 38 4.23 -21.32 20.63
CA VAL A 38 3.97 -19.96 20.14
C VAL A 38 2.58 -19.48 20.53
N LEU A 39 1.57 -20.35 20.47
CA LEU A 39 0.19 -20.02 20.88
C LEU A 39 0.09 -19.77 22.39
N ALA A 40 0.74 -20.59 23.22
CA ALA A 40 0.77 -20.39 24.68
C ALA A 40 1.54 -19.12 25.10
N LYS A 41 2.48 -18.65 24.27
CA LYS A 41 3.19 -17.39 24.48
C LYS A 41 2.39 -16.17 24.00
N ALA A 42 1.57 -16.34 22.97
CA ALA A 42 0.79 -15.26 22.36
C ALA A 42 -0.47 -14.93 23.15
N TYR A 43 -1.13 -15.94 23.73
CA TYR A 43 -2.34 -15.80 24.53
C TYR A 43 -2.00 -16.11 25.98
N GLY A 44 -2.37 -15.23 26.91
CA GLY A 44 -2.38 -15.59 28.34
C GLY A 44 -3.32 -16.77 28.55
N ASP A 45 -3.06 -17.62 29.55
CA ASP A 45 -3.83 -18.85 29.79
C ASP A 45 -5.34 -18.54 29.87
N GLY A 46 -6.10 -18.92 28.83
CA GLY A 46 -7.54 -18.66 28.69
C GLY A 46 -7.97 -17.31 28.08
N ASP A 47 -7.05 -16.45 27.63
CA ASP A 47 -7.38 -15.17 26.98
C ASP A 47 -7.69 -15.35 25.48
N LEU A 48 -8.74 -14.70 24.99
CA LEU A 48 -9.10 -14.67 23.57
C LEU A 48 -8.32 -13.61 22.81
N THR A 49 -7.59 -12.74 23.51
CA THR A 49 -6.83 -11.64 22.92
C THR A 49 -5.33 -11.86 23.09
N ALA A 50 -4.58 -11.69 21.99
CA ALA A 50 -3.13 -11.75 22.02
C ALA A 50 -2.55 -10.42 22.50
N SER A 51 -1.49 -10.46 23.31
CA SER A 51 -0.79 -9.25 23.75
C SER A 51 -0.02 -8.61 22.57
N TYR A 52 0.25 -7.31 22.63
CA TYR A 52 1.03 -6.63 21.57
C TYR A 52 2.45 -7.21 21.42
N ASP A 53 3.00 -7.76 22.50
CA ASP A 53 4.33 -8.40 22.53
C ASP A 53 4.33 -9.78 21.85
N ALA A 54 3.16 -10.34 21.57
CA ALA A 54 3.01 -11.60 20.84
C ALA A 54 3.29 -11.47 19.35
N PHE A 55 3.22 -10.26 18.79
CA PHE A 55 3.47 -10.01 17.38
C PHE A 55 4.97 -9.77 17.14
N PRO A 56 5.65 -10.60 16.33
CA PRO A 56 7.08 -10.45 16.07
C PRO A 56 7.42 -9.10 15.45
N THR A 57 6.48 -8.50 14.71
CA THR A 57 6.59 -7.15 14.16
C THR A 57 5.22 -6.45 14.16
N LEU A 58 5.18 -5.17 14.54
CA LEU A 58 4.00 -4.30 14.33
C LEU A 58 3.82 -3.87 12.85
N HIS A 59 4.60 -4.52 11.96
CA HIS A 59 4.85 -4.16 10.58
C HIS A 59 3.55 -3.94 9.79
N PRO A 60 2.52 -4.80 9.83
CA PRO A 60 1.33 -4.61 8.99
C PRO A 60 0.54 -3.34 9.31
N LEU A 61 0.42 -2.97 10.59
CA LEU A 61 -0.40 -1.84 11.02
C LEU A 61 0.22 -0.49 10.62
N VAL A 62 1.54 -0.37 10.76
CA VAL A 62 2.26 0.89 10.52
C VAL A 62 2.50 1.11 9.03
N VAL A 63 2.63 0.06 8.22
CA VAL A 63 2.93 0.19 6.78
C VAL A 63 1.70 0.24 5.87
N HIS A 64 0.54 -0.34 6.27
CA HIS A 64 -0.67 -0.31 5.44
C HIS A 64 -1.50 0.96 5.60
N PHE A 65 -1.43 1.63 6.75
CA PHE A 65 -2.15 2.89 6.94
C PHE A 65 -1.69 4.01 5.97
N PRO A 66 -0.37 4.23 5.73
CA PRO A 66 0.12 5.19 4.74
C PRO A 66 -0.36 4.92 3.30
N LEU A 67 -0.44 3.64 2.90
CA LEU A 67 -0.97 3.20 1.59
C LEU A 67 -2.38 3.79 1.35
N VAL A 68 -3.28 3.60 2.33
CA VAL A 68 -4.67 4.06 2.23
C VAL A 68 -4.74 5.58 2.19
N LEU A 69 -3.91 6.29 2.97
CA LEU A 69 -3.87 7.75 2.97
C LEU A 69 -3.46 8.31 1.61
N LEU A 70 -2.45 7.73 0.95
CA LEU A 70 -2.01 8.16 -0.38
C LEU A 70 -3.08 7.89 -1.46
N LEU A 71 -3.76 6.75 -1.40
CA LEU A 71 -4.89 6.43 -2.28
C LEU A 71 -6.05 7.41 -2.08
N LEU A 72 -6.44 7.69 -0.84
CA LEU A 72 -7.47 8.68 -0.51
C LEU A 72 -7.06 10.09 -0.95
N ALA A 73 -5.77 10.43 -0.83
CA ALA A 73 -5.29 11.72 -1.29
C ALA A 73 -5.40 11.85 -2.82
N ALA A 74 -5.14 10.78 -3.57
CA ALA A 74 -5.34 10.74 -5.03
C ALA A 74 -6.81 10.97 -5.40
N ILE A 75 -7.72 10.25 -4.74
CA ILE A 75 -9.16 10.41 -4.95
C ILE A 75 -9.61 11.84 -4.61
N ALA A 76 -9.18 12.37 -3.45
CA ALA A 76 -9.50 13.73 -3.02
C ALA A 76 -8.94 14.78 -3.99
N GLN A 77 -7.72 14.57 -4.51
CA GLN A 77 -7.08 15.46 -5.46
C GLN A 77 -7.81 15.48 -6.81
N VAL A 78 -8.27 14.33 -7.30
CA VAL A 78 -9.10 14.24 -8.51
C VAL A 78 -10.47 14.90 -8.27
N ALA A 79 -11.10 14.63 -7.13
CA ALA A 79 -12.37 15.22 -6.74
C ALA A 79 -12.29 16.76 -6.61
N ALA A 80 -11.12 17.31 -6.27
CA ALA A 80 -10.90 18.75 -6.16
C ALA A 80 -11.15 19.51 -7.46
N PHE A 81 -11.02 18.88 -8.63
CA PHE A 81 -11.40 19.49 -9.91
C PHE A 81 -12.90 19.64 -10.13
N PHE A 82 -13.71 18.83 -9.46
CA PHE A 82 -15.17 18.89 -9.62
C PHE A 82 -15.80 19.78 -8.55
N VAL A 83 -15.22 19.79 -7.34
CA VAL A 83 -15.84 20.42 -6.17
C VAL A 83 -15.15 21.74 -5.77
N PHE A 84 -13.95 22.07 -6.26
CA PHE A 84 -13.21 23.35 -6.09
C PHE A 84 -13.33 24.05 -4.71
N LYS A 85 -13.43 23.28 -3.63
CA LYS A 85 -13.55 23.79 -2.26
C LYS A 85 -12.19 23.96 -1.59
N ARG A 86 -12.06 25.00 -0.75
CA ARG A 86 -10.82 25.27 0.01
C ARG A 86 -10.55 24.18 1.03
N GLU A 87 -11.60 23.68 1.63
CA GLU A 87 -11.65 22.61 2.61
C GLU A 87 -11.09 21.32 2.00
N LEU A 88 -11.50 20.97 0.77
CA LEU A 88 -11.03 19.77 0.08
C LEU A 88 -9.52 19.86 -0.25
N SER A 89 -9.02 21.06 -0.58
CA SER A 89 -7.58 21.27 -0.80
C SER A 89 -6.76 21.04 0.48
N TRP A 90 -7.27 21.46 1.64
CA TRP A 90 -6.65 21.18 2.94
C TRP A 90 -6.69 19.68 3.26
N VAL A 91 -7.83 19.03 3.07
CA VAL A 91 -7.97 17.57 3.26
C VAL A 91 -6.95 16.83 2.40
N THR A 92 -6.85 17.16 1.11
CA THR A 92 -5.86 16.53 0.24
C THR A 92 -4.43 16.74 0.71
N LEU A 93 -4.08 17.96 1.16
CA LEU A 93 -2.74 18.25 1.66
C LEU A 93 -2.43 17.44 2.93
N LEU A 94 -3.38 17.34 3.86
CA LEU A 94 -3.21 16.57 5.10
C LEU A 94 -3.10 15.06 4.83
N LEU A 95 -3.91 14.52 3.91
CA LEU A 95 -3.82 13.12 3.50
C LEU A 95 -2.48 12.81 2.82
N LEU A 96 -2.02 13.69 1.92
CA LEU A 96 -0.70 13.58 1.28
C LEU A 96 0.44 13.63 2.29
N ALA A 97 0.42 14.62 3.19
CA ALA A 97 1.46 14.79 4.20
C ALA A 97 1.49 13.61 5.17
N GLY A 98 0.32 13.17 5.67
CA GLY A 98 0.22 12.00 6.54
C GLY A 98 0.67 10.72 5.85
N GLY A 99 0.27 10.50 4.59
CA GLY A 99 0.71 9.36 3.79
C GLY A 99 2.21 9.36 3.54
N PHE A 100 2.80 10.51 3.19
CA PHE A 100 4.25 10.65 3.01
C PHE A 100 5.03 10.40 4.30
N ILE A 101 4.62 11.03 5.42
CA ILE A 101 5.25 10.82 6.73
C ILE A 101 5.19 9.32 7.09
N GLY A 102 4.02 8.71 6.92
CA GLY A 102 3.83 7.29 7.13
C GLY A 102 4.74 6.42 6.26
N ALA A 103 4.93 6.77 4.98
CA ALA A 103 5.85 6.07 4.09
C ALA A 103 7.32 6.23 4.53
N VAL A 104 7.73 7.41 5.00
CA VAL A 104 9.07 7.63 5.57
C VAL A 104 9.28 6.76 6.82
N VAL A 105 8.29 6.71 7.71
CA VAL A 105 8.35 5.87 8.92
C VAL A 105 8.47 4.39 8.54
N ALA A 106 7.66 3.92 7.59
CA ALA A 106 7.73 2.56 7.08
C ALA A 106 9.12 2.23 6.50
N ALA A 107 9.66 3.14 5.69
CA ALA A 107 10.96 2.99 5.03
C ALA A 107 12.18 3.23 5.93
N THR A 108 12.02 3.53 7.22
CA THR A 108 13.18 3.79 8.11
C THR A 108 13.13 2.96 9.38
N LEU A 109 11.97 2.84 10.01
CA LEU A 109 11.84 2.16 11.30
C LEU A 109 11.41 0.70 11.17
N VAL A 110 10.87 0.30 10.00
CA VAL A 110 10.14 -0.96 9.84
C VAL A 110 10.71 -1.84 8.70
N HIS A 111 11.85 -1.47 8.12
CA HIS A 111 12.49 -2.24 7.05
C HIS A 111 12.85 -3.67 7.51
N LEU A 112 12.29 -4.66 6.82
CA LEU A 112 12.59 -6.07 7.03
C LEU A 112 13.98 -6.37 6.45
N HIS A 113 14.94 -6.68 7.31
CA HIS A 113 16.20 -7.29 6.88
C HIS A 113 15.99 -8.79 6.71
N THR A 114 15.62 -9.21 5.50
CA THR A 114 15.48 -10.63 5.19
C THR A 114 16.80 -11.18 4.66
N GLN A 115 17.54 -11.93 5.48
CA GLN A 115 18.73 -12.67 5.05
C GLN A 115 18.36 -14.13 4.81
N GLY A 116 18.90 -14.74 3.74
CA GLY A 116 18.71 -16.17 3.45
C GLY A 116 17.38 -16.55 2.78
N LEU A 117 16.74 -15.62 2.06
CA LEU A 117 15.56 -15.92 1.25
C LEU A 117 15.90 -16.81 0.05
N ALA A 118 14.91 -17.57 -0.42
CA ALA A 118 14.99 -18.20 -1.74
C ALA A 118 15.17 -17.12 -2.81
N GLU A 119 15.94 -17.42 -3.85
CA GLU A 119 16.32 -16.46 -4.91
C GLU A 119 15.10 -15.74 -5.52
N ARG A 120 14.02 -16.48 -5.77
CA ARG A 120 12.74 -15.94 -6.26
C ARG A 120 12.11 -14.93 -5.28
N ALA A 121 12.05 -15.26 -3.99
CA ALA A 121 11.48 -14.38 -2.98
C ALA A 121 12.30 -13.09 -2.83
N GLN A 122 13.63 -13.17 -2.98
CA GLN A 122 14.52 -12.01 -2.98
C GLN A 122 14.27 -11.09 -4.19
N GLN A 123 14.07 -11.64 -5.39
CA GLN A 123 13.74 -10.86 -6.58
C GLN A 123 12.39 -10.14 -6.43
N VAL A 124 11.38 -10.81 -5.91
CA VAL A 124 10.06 -10.19 -5.66
C VAL A 124 10.17 -9.09 -4.59
N LEU A 125 11.01 -9.29 -3.57
CA LEU A 125 11.27 -8.27 -2.55
C LEU A 125 11.94 -7.03 -3.15
N GLU A 126 12.93 -7.20 -4.00
CA GLU A 126 13.60 -6.08 -4.69
C GLU A 126 12.62 -5.27 -5.56
N ILE A 127 11.69 -5.95 -6.24
CA ILE A 127 10.62 -5.30 -7.01
C ILE A 127 9.68 -4.51 -6.08
N HIS A 128 9.27 -5.10 -4.96
CA HIS A 128 8.45 -4.43 -3.94
C HIS A 128 9.13 -3.17 -3.42
N GLU A 129 10.41 -3.27 -3.02
CA GLU A 129 11.20 -2.15 -2.49
C GLU A 129 11.42 -1.06 -3.53
N THR A 130 11.59 -1.42 -4.80
CA THR A 130 11.71 -0.46 -5.91
C THR A 130 10.44 0.38 -6.03
N TYR A 131 9.27 -0.24 -6.04
CA TYR A 131 7.99 0.47 -6.12
C TYR A 131 7.66 1.25 -4.83
N ALA A 132 8.05 0.74 -3.67
CA ALA A 132 7.96 1.48 -2.40
C ALA A 132 8.84 2.74 -2.44
N THR A 133 10.04 2.65 -3.00
CA THR A 133 10.97 3.78 -3.17
C THR A 133 10.39 4.83 -4.12
N TYR A 134 9.83 4.43 -5.26
CA TYR A 134 9.16 5.37 -6.17
C TYR A 134 7.96 6.05 -5.51
N THR A 135 7.18 5.31 -4.73
CA THR A 135 6.08 5.86 -3.93
C THR A 135 6.58 6.94 -2.98
N LEU A 136 7.65 6.68 -2.23
CA LEU A 136 8.23 7.61 -1.26
C LEU A 136 8.66 8.93 -1.94
N TRP A 137 9.42 8.83 -3.03
CA TRP A 137 9.88 10.00 -3.77
C TRP A 137 8.73 10.81 -4.37
N LEU A 138 7.77 10.14 -5.03
CA LEU A 138 6.66 10.82 -5.68
C LEU A 138 5.68 11.43 -4.68
N SER A 139 5.41 10.77 -3.55
CA SER A 139 4.57 11.34 -2.50
C SER A 139 5.23 12.57 -1.85
N GLY A 140 6.55 12.54 -1.63
CA GLY A 140 7.31 13.71 -1.16
C GLY A 140 7.24 14.89 -2.15
N ILE A 141 7.46 14.62 -3.44
CA ILE A 141 7.31 15.63 -4.50
C ILE A 141 5.87 16.16 -4.56
N ALA A 142 4.87 15.29 -4.45
CA ALA A 142 3.46 15.66 -4.46
C ALA A 142 3.09 16.58 -3.28
N VAL A 143 3.60 16.30 -2.07
CA VAL A 143 3.42 17.17 -0.90
C VAL A 143 3.98 18.57 -1.19
N LEU A 144 5.21 18.65 -1.72
CA LEU A 144 5.84 19.93 -2.05
C LEU A 144 5.05 20.72 -3.09
N ILE A 145 4.68 20.07 -4.21
CA ILE A 145 3.91 20.73 -5.28
C ILE A 145 2.54 21.16 -4.75
N LYS A 146 1.85 20.32 -3.97
CA LYS A 146 0.54 20.65 -3.41
C LYS A 146 0.63 21.82 -2.43
N ALA A 147 1.64 21.83 -1.55
CA ALA A 147 1.86 22.92 -0.61
C ALA A 147 2.14 24.24 -1.34
N ILE A 148 3.01 24.22 -2.35
CA ILE A 148 3.31 25.40 -3.18
C ILE A 148 2.05 25.87 -3.93
N SER A 149 1.29 24.94 -4.52
CA SER A 149 0.01 25.24 -5.19
C SER A 149 -0.97 25.93 -4.23
N HIS A 150 -1.09 25.40 -3.01
CA HIS A 150 -2.03 25.87 -2.01
C HIS A 150 -1.66 27.27 -1.47
N PHE A 151 -0.41 27.48 -1.07
CA PHE A 151 0.02 28.71 -0.39
C PHE A 151 0.46 29.82 -1.35
N TYR A 152 1.21 29.49 -2.42
CA TYR A 152 1.82 30.49 -3.30
C TYR A 152 1.04 30.73 -4.58
N PHE A 153 0.63 29.66 -5.28
CA PHE A 153 -0.08 29.79 -6.56
C PHE A 153 -1.60 29.95 -6.42
N LYS A 154 -2.14 30.02 -5.20
CA LYS A 154 -3.58 30.16 -4.94
C LYS A 154 -4.42 29.13 -5.72
N ARG A 155 -3.90 27.91 -5.92
CA ARG A 155 -4.52 26.79 -6.65
C ARG A 155 -4.76 27.06 -8.14
N ARG A 156 -3.76 27.61 -8.86
CA ARG A 156 -3.81 27.70 -10.32
C ARG A 156 -4.04 26.33 -10.95
N LEU A 157 -4.88 26.29 -11.99
CA LEU A 157 -5.28 25.05 -12.66
C LEU A 157 -4.08 24.18 -13.08
N MET A 158 -3.03 24.79 -13.65
CA MET A 158 -1.84 24.06 -14.07
C MET A 158 -1.11 23.37 -12.91
N ALA A 159 -1.01 24.05 -11.75
CA ALA A 159 -0.39 23.47 -10.57
C ALA A 159 -1.21 22.30 -10.02
N GLU A 160 -2.55 22.40 -10.06
CA GLU A 160 -3.43 21.30 -9.66
C GLU A 160 -3.35 20.12 -10.64
N ILE A 161 -3.25 20.36 -11.96
CA ILE A 161 -3.05 19.30 -12.97
C ILE A 161 -1.74 18.57 -12.73
N VAL A 162 -0.63 19.30 -12.55
CA VAL A 162 0.66 18.69 -12.25
C VAL A 162 0.59 17.89 -10.95
N THR A 163 -0.06 18.43 -9.92
CA THR A 163 -0.26 17.70 -8.65
C THR A 163 -1.00 16.39 -8.87
N VAL A 164 -2.08 16.39 -9.65
CA VAL A 164 -2.88 15.18 -9.92
C VAL A 164 -2.03 14.11 -10.59
N VAL A 165 -1.26 14.48 -11.61
CA VAL A 165 -0.40 13.53 -12.33
C VAL A 165 0.59 12.86 -11.37
N VAL A 166 1.26 13.65 -10.52
CA VAL A 166 2.25 13.12 -9.57
C VAL A 166 1.59 12.26 -8.49
N VAL A 167 0.45 12.69 -7.94
CA VAL A 167 -0.27 11.94 -6.90
C VAL A 167 -0.83 10.63 -7.46
N VAL A 168 -1.39 10.63 -8.67
CA VAL A 168 -1.88 9.40 -9.32
C VAL A 168 -0.73 8.46 -9.62
N ALA A 169 0.42 8.97 -10.10
CA ALA A 169 1.61 8.14 -10.29
C ALA A 169 2.06 7.49 -8.97
N SER A 170 2.12 8.26 -7.87
CA SER A 170 2.42 7.74 -6.53
C SER A 170 1.41 6.67 -6.09
N ALA A 171 0.11 6.89 -6.32
CA ALA A 171 -0.95 5.94 -6.00
C ALA A 171 -0.86 4.64 -6.82
N THR A 172 -0.40 4.71 -8.06
CA THR A 172 -0.15 3.51 -8.88
C THR A 172 1.02 2.71 -8.33
N PHE A 173 2.15 3.35 -8.04
CA PHE A 173 3.32 2.66 -7.50
C PHE A 173 3.07 2.07 -6.11
N VAL A 174 2.33 2.75 -5.25
CA VAL A 174 2.00 2.22 -3.93
C VAL A 174 1.09 1.00 -4.04
N SER A 175 0.17 0.98 -5.02
CA SER A 175 -0.67 -0.18 -5.31
C SER A 175 0.16 -1.36 -5.84
N LEU A 176 1.16 -1.11 -6.70
CA LEU A 176 2.09 -2.13 -7.17
C LEU A 176 2.95 -2.68 -6.03
N ALA A 177 3.50 -1.82 -5.18
CA ALA A 177 4.22 -2.23 -3.98
C ALA A 177 3.32 -3.11 -3.09
N GLY A 178 2.06 -2.72 -2.88
CA GLY A 178 1.07 -3.54 -2.15
C GLY A 178 0.81 -4.90 -2.80
N HIS A 179 0.74 -4.98 -4.13
CA HIS A 179 0.56 -6.23 -4.87
C HIS A 179 1.75 -7.19 -4.67
N TYR A 180 2.98 -6.72 -4.85
CA TYR A 180 4.16 -7.55 -4.59
C TYR A 180 4.33 -7.86 -3.09
N GLY A 181 3.91 -6.95 -2.22
CA GLY A 181 3.87 -7.18 -0.77
C GLY A 181 2.94 -8.34 -0.38
N SER A 182 1.78 -8.44 -1.02
CA SER A 182 0.87 -9.57 -0.79
C SER A 182 1.41 -10.87 -1.41
N GLN A 183 2.08 -10.82 -2.56
CA GLN A 183 2.77 -11.98 -3.11
C GLN A 183 3.85 -12.50 -2.16
N LEU A 184 4.66 -11.61 -1.58
CA LEU A 184 5.67 -11.97 -0.59
C LEU A 184 5.03 -12.67 0.62
N ALA A 185 3.93 -12.13 1.12
CA ALA A 185 3.24 -12.68 2.30
C ALA A 185 2.56 -14.04 2.03
N TYR A 186 1.86 -14.19 0.90
CA TYR A 186 0.99 -15.33 0.63
C TYR A 186 1.58 -16.41 -0.28
N VAL A 187 2.45 -16.04 -1.22
CA VAL A 187 3.04 -16.97 -2.20
C VAL A 187 4.45 -17.38 -1.77
N GLU A 188 5.29 -16.40 -1.44
CA GLU A 188 6.69 -16.65 -1.06
C GLU A 188 6.86 -16.97 0.43
N GLY A 189 5.77 -16.89 1.23
CA GLY A 189 5.71 -17.36 2.61
C GLY A 189 6.48 -16.51 3.63
N ILE A 190 6.84 -15.27 3.29
CA ILE A 190 7.70 -14.39 4.11
C ILE A 190 6.89 -13.36 4.94
N GLY A 191 5.65 -13.71 5.31
CA GLY A 191 4.76 -12.89 6.14
C GLY A 191 4.11 -13.69 7.27
N ALA A 192 3.16 -13.06 7.98
CA ALA A 192 2.39 -13.67 9.07
C ALA A 192 1.43 -14.77 8.54
N GLN A 193 2.00 -15.92 8.19
CA GLN A 193 1.35 -17.22 8.08
C GLN A 193 0.12 -17.29 7.16
N GLY A 194 0.36 -17.32 5.84
CA GLY A 194 -0.64 -17.72 4.83
C GLY A 194 -1.02 -19.23 4.85
N ARG A 195 -0.88 -19.93 5.98
CA ARG A 195 -1.06 -21.40 6.06
C ARG A 195 -2.52 -21.86 6.26
N PHE A 196 -3.49 -20.94 6.37
CA PHE A 196 -4.88 -21.28 6.73
C PHE A 196 -5.98 -20.52 5.97
N ILE A 197 -5.69 -19.91 4.81
CA ILE A 197 -6.78 -19.38 3.98
C ILE A 197 -7.35 -20.53 3.15
N GLU A 198 -8.47 -21.10 3.62
CA GLU A 198 -9.31 -21.95 2.77
C GLU A 198 -9.83 -21.11 1.61
N GLN A 199 -9.36 -21.39 0.41
CA GLN A 199 -10.02 -20.94 -0.81
C GLN A 199 -11.27 -21.82 -0.95
N HIS A 200 -12.40 -21.31 -0.51
CA HIS A 200 -13.68 -21.86 -0.95
C HIS A 200 -13.86 -21.48 -2.41
N GLU A 201 -13.90 -22.50 -3.27
CA GLU A 201 -14.22 -22.40 -4.69
C GLU A 201 -15.63 -21.82 -4.94
#